data_AF-A0A842R7T8-F1
#
_entry.id   AF-A0A842R7T8-F1
#
_cell.length_a   1.000
_cell.length_b   1.000
_cell.length_c   1.000
_cell.angle_alpha   90.00
_cell.angle_beta   90.00
_cell.angle_gamma   90.00
#
_symmetry.space_group_name_H-M   'P 1'
#
loop_
_entity.id
_entity.type
_entity.pdbx_description
1 polymer ?
#
loop_
_entity_poly.entity_id
_entity_poly.type
_entity_poly.pdbx_seq_one_letter_code
_entity_poly.pdbx_strand_id
1 'polypeptide(L)'
;MSNTDDNKSKGEESEKSTTKKEHMETDKPNKRPKFKFECIKCGQCCQNREAIPVTYEDLARWTQQGSFMSIILPHLKLQSFSENDELSRIAMIPVIKMKDSDENGRGTCPFYDEENKVCNIYFTLPVFCKTFPLSYNGKKFYISDNSCPGIGQGSMTKEKLKEMREIAIRDYNERTATTLAMIPVQGLFIRHFMEETQKTAERLSEKDREKLDELIKKSQQATPGEPAVKDEKTEEMGSKEKDES
;
A
#
# COMPACT_ATOMS: atom_id res chain seq x y z
N MET A 1 -83.80 -10.70 23.35
CA MET A 1 -83.37 -12.06 23.76
C MET A 1 -82.10 -11.86 24.56
N SER A 2 -82.27 -11.56 25.85
CA SER A 2 -82.08 -12.49 26.98
C SER A 2 -80.58 -12.52 27.35
N ASN A 3 -80.16 -11.70 28.32
CA ASN A 3 -80.01 -12.04 29.76
C ASN A 3 -78.96 -13.14 29.95
N THR A 4 -77.94 -13.04 30.81
CA THR A 4 -77.90 -12.72 32.26
C THR A 4 -76.41 -12.81 32.65
N ASP A 5 -75.78 -11.85 33.31
CA ASP A 5 -75.80 -11.49 34.74
C ASP A 5 -74.71 -12.16 35.60
N ASP A 6 -74.33 -11.39 36.63
CA ASP A 6 -73.79 -11.78 37.93
C ASP A 6 -72.26 -11.99 38.09
N ASN A 7 -71.59 -11.59 39.18
CA ASN A 7 -71.82 -10.63 40.27
C ASN A 7 -70.51 -10.62 41.10
N LYS A 8 -69.98 -9.43 41.41
CA LYS A 8 -69.52 -8.96 42.73
C LYS A 8 -68.95 -9.95 43.77
N SER A 9 -67.75 -9.67 44.28
CA SER A 9 -67.50 -9.50 45.73
C SER A 9 -66.07 -9.03 46.07
N LYS A 10 -66.00 -8.16 47.09
CA LYS A 10 -64.83 -7.61 47.78
C LYS A 10 -64.19 -8.61 48.76
N GLY A 11 -62.95 -8.32 49.18
CA GLY A 11 -62.27 -8.83 50.39
C GLY A 11 -60.76 -8.79 50.19
N GLU A 12 -60.06 -7.75 50.65
CA GLU A 12 -59.38 -7.61 51.96
C GLU A 12 -57.96 -8.20 52.02
N GLU A 13 -57.09 -7.43 52.68
CA GLU A 13 -55.63 -7.48 52.71
C GLU A 13 -55.04 -8.74 53.37
N SER A 14 -53.87 -9.17 52.92
CA SER A 14 -52.78 -9.52 53.84
C SER A 14 -51.42 -9.48 53.13
N GLU A 15 -50.50 -8.74 53.74
CA GLU A 15 -49.09 -8.70 53.39
C GLU A 15 -48.44 -10.08 53.54
N LYS A 16 -47.67 -10.49 52.52
CA LYS A 16 -46.43 -11.22 52.78
C LYS A 16 -45.43 -10.99 51.68
N SER A 17 -44.34 -10.34 52.08
CA SER A 17 -43.13 -10.15 51.28
C SER A 17 -42.54 -11.50 50.87
N THR A 18 -42.14 -11.62 49.61
CA THR A 18 -40.94 -12.39 49.24
C THR A 18 -40.48 -12.00 47.85
N THR A 19 -39.36 -11.30 47.86
CA THR A 19 -38.53 -10.87 46.73
C THR A 19 -38.08 -12.07 45.88
N LYS A 20 -38.23 -12.02 44.55
CA LYS A 20 -37.14 -12.27 43.58
C LYS A 20 -37.56 -12.16 42.11
N LYS A 21 -36.87 -11.23 41.44
CA LYS A 21 -36.37 -11.25 40.06
C LYS A 21 -37.39 -11.04 38.94
N GLU A 22 -37.70 -9.77 38.71
CA GLU A 22 -37.95 -9.25 37.37
C GLU A 22 -36.68 -9.46 36.52
N HIS A 23 -36.75 -10.39 35.57
CA HIS A 23 -35.81 -10.42 34.46
C HIS A 23 -36.32 -9.39 33.44
N MET A 24 -35.95 -8.13 33.64
CA MET A 24 -36.13 -7.09 32.63
C MET A 24 -35.12 -7.37 31.52
N GLU A 25 -35.59 -8.04 30.48
CA GLU A 25 -34.87 -8.26 29.23
C GLU A 25 -34.64 -6.88 28.59
N THR A 26 -33.52 -6.27 28.96
CA THR A 26 -33.07 -5.03 28.32
C THR A 26 -32.56 -5.37 26.94
N ASP A 27 -33.47 -5.26 25.97
CA ASP A 27 -33.19 -5.23 24.55
C ASP A 27 -32.35 -3.98 24.26
N LYS A 28 -31.04 -4.08 24.49
CA LYS A 28 -30.08 -3.03 24.14
C LYS A 28 -29.85 -3.13 22.63
N PRO A 29 -30.26 -2.13 21.83
CA PRO A 29 -29.84 -2.09 20.44
C PRO A 29 -28.33 -1.95 20.45
N ASN A 30 -27.64 -2.94 19.90
CA ASN A 30 -26.19 -2.96 19.69
C ASN A 30 -25.83 -1.83 18.72
N LYS A 31 -25.78 -0.60 19.23
CA LYS A 31 -25.41 0.60 18.48
C LYS A 31 -23.90 0.53 18.26
N ARG A 32 -23.51 -0.07 17.14
CA ARG A 32 -22.14 0.05 16.62
C ARG A 32 -21.77 1.54 16.65
N PRO A 33 -20.59 1.90 17.20
CA PRO A 33 -20.19 3.29 17.31
C PRO A 33 -20.17 3.95 15.92
N LYS A 34 -20.73 5.15 15.82
CA LYS A 34 -20.72 5.92 14.56
C LYS A 34 -19.28 6.27 14.22
N PHE A 35 -18.83 5.89 13.02
CA PHE A 35 -17.51 6.26 12.50
C PHE A 35 -17.38 7.78 12.44
N LYS A 36 -16.26 8.30 12.95
CA LYS A 36 -15.84 9.70 12.88
C LYS A 36 -14.36 9.76 12.53
N PHE A 37 -13.99 10.71 11.69
CA PHE A 37 -12.62 10.88 11.25
C PHE A 37 -12.34 12.30 10.77
N GLU A 38 -11.18 12.82 11.18
CA GLU A 38 -10.55 14.02 10.66
C GLU A 38 -9.05 13.78 10.56
N CYS A 39 -8.44 14.07 9.41
CA CYS A 39 -6.99 13.93 9.26
C CYS A 39 -6.30 15.09 9.98
N ILE A 40 -5.72 14.81 11.14
CA ILE A 40 -4.98 15.80 11.94
C ILE A 40 -3.53 16.02 11.46
N LYS A 41 -3.18 15.53 10.26
CA LYS A 41 -1.83 15.64 9.67
C LYS A 41 -0.71 15.18 10.62
N CYS A 42 -0.94 14.10 11.36
CA CYS A 42 0.03 13.56 12.32
C CYS A 42 1.28 12.92 11.69
N GLY A 43 1.23 12.57 10.40
CA GLY A 43 2.33 11.88 9.70
C GLY A 43 2.47 10.39 10.01
N GLN A 44 1.75 9.83 10.99
CA GLN A 44 1.90 8.43 11.39
C GLN A 44 1.59 7.44 10.26
N CYS A 45 0.57 7.71 9.44
CA CYS A 45 0.27 6.85 8.29
C CYS A 45 1.33 6.94 7.18
N CYS A 46 2.29 7.86 7.25
CA CYS A 46 3.41 7.98 6.32
C CYS A 46 4.69 7.30 6.83
N GLN A 47 4.73 6.93 8.10
CA GLN A 47 5.88 6.30 8.76
C GLN A 47 5.63 4.80 8.91
N ASN A 48 6.71 4.02 8.92
CA ASN A 48 6.69 2.57 9.14
C ASN A 48 5.51 1.87 8.44
N ARG A 49 5.44 1.99 7.11
CA ARG A 49 4.34 1.46 6.29
C ARG A 49 4.88 0.66 5.11
N GLU A 50 4.05 -0.19 4.54
CA GLU A 50 4.33 -0.85 3.27
C GLU A 50 4.24 0.12 2.09
N ALA A 51 4.74 -0.32 0.93
CA ALA A 51 4.68 0.42 -0.33
C ALA A 51 3.25 0.86 -0.68
N ILE A 52 3.13 2.06 -1.25
CA ILE A 52 1.82 2.63 -1.60
C ILE A 52 1.46 2.18 -3.02
N PRO A 53 0.37 1.42 -3.23
CA PRO A 53 -0.09 1.07 -4.56
C PRO A 53 -0.52 2.32 -5.31
N VAL A 54 -0.19 2.35 -6.60
CA VAL A 54 -0.51 3.44 -7.53
C VAL A 54 -1.45 2.89 -8.60
N THR A 55 -2.46 3.66 -8.97
CA THR A 55 -3.40 3.30 -10.05
C THR A 55 -3.02 3.96 -11.37
N TYR A 56 -3.57 3.48 -12.50
CA TYR A 56 -3.40 4.19 -13.77
C TYR A 56 -3.97 5.61 -13.73
N GLU A 57 -5.07 5.83 -13.02
CA GLU A 57 -5.68 7.14 -12.82
C GLU A 57 -4.78 8.08 -12.01
N ASP A 58 -4.00 7.54 -11.06
CA ASP A 58 -2.95 8.29 -10.37
C ASP A 58 -1.83 8.70 -11.34
N LEU A 59 -1.32 7.75 -12.14
CA LEU A 59 -0.27 8.01 -13.13
C LEU A 59 -0.72 9.03 -14.19
N ALA A 60 -1.92 8.87 -14.74
CA ALA A 60 -2.49 9.77 -15.73
C ALA A 60 -2.63 11.19 -15.18
N ARG A 61 -3.16 11.32 -13.95
CA ARG A 61 -3.31 12.61 -13.28
C ARG A 61 -1.97 13.29 -13.02
N TRP A 62 -0.97 12.57 -12.52
CA TRP A 62 0.36 13.13 -12.27
C TRP A 62 1.06 13.56 -13.56
N THR A 63 0.86 12.83 -14.65
CA THR A 63 1.38 13.21 -15.97
C THR A 63 0.73 14.49 -16.47
N GLN A 64 -0.60 14.59 -16.40
CA GLN A 64 -1.35 15.79 -16.80
C GLN A 64 -0.98 17.02 -15.96
N GLN A 65 -0.67 16.84 -14.68
CA GLN A 65 -0.26 17.90 -13.77
C GLN A 65 1.22 18.28 -13.90
N GLY A 66 2.02 17.54 -14.68
CA GLY A 66 3.46 17.75 -14.81
C GLY A 66 4.30 17.31 -13.60
N SER A 67 3.68 16.68 -12.59
CA SER A 67 4.38 16.19 -11.39
C SER A 67 5.03 14.82 -11.61
N PHE A 68 4.62 14.07 -12.63
CA PHE A 68 5.08 12.70 -12.84
C PHE A 68 6.61 12.59 -12.98
N MET A 69 7.19 13.30 -13.95
CA MET A 69 8.62 13.16 -14.28
C MET A 69 9.54 13.67 -13.18
N SER A 70 9.19 14.80 -12.55
CA SER A 70 10.06 15.51 -11.60
C SER A 70 9.90 15.05 -10.16
N ILE A 71 8.69 14.67 -9.75
CA ILE A 71 8.37 14.39 -8.34
C ILE A 71 8.12 12.89 -8.14
N ILE A 72 7.33 12.26 -9.00
CA ILE A 72 6.81 10.90 -8.74
C ILE A 72 7.77 9.81 -9.21
N LEU A 73 8.24 9.90 -10.46
CA LEU A 73 9.00 8.85 -11.14
C LEU A 73 10.22 8.34 -10.34
N PRO A 74 11.04 9.18 -9.68
CA PRO A 74 12.18 8.72 -8.89
C PRO A 74 11.83 7.76 -7.74
N HIS A 75 10.57 7.78 -7.31
CA HIS A 75 10.06 6.99 -6.19
C HIS A 75 9.14 5.85 -6.63
N LEU A 76 8.88 5.70 -7.94
CA LEU A 76 8.04 4.65 -8.47
C LEU A 76 8.86 3.38 -8.75
N LYS A 77 8.29 2.21 -8.45
CA LYS A 77 8.82 0.91 -8.86
C LYS A 77 7.68 -0.02 -9.25
N LEU A 78 8.00 -1.08 -9.99
CA LEU A 78 7.11 -2.22 -10.15
C LEU A 78 7.40 -3.23 -9.04
N GLN A 79 6.34 -3.80 -8.47
CA GLN A 79 6.44 -4.84 -7.44
C GLN A 79 5.35 -5.89 -7.67
N SER A 80 5.65 -7.17 -7.41
CA SER A 80 4.66 -8.24 -7.41
C SER A 80 3.48 -7.91 -6.49
N PHE A 81 2.26 -8.19 -6.92
CA PHE A 81 1.05 -7.95 -6.13
C PHE A 81 0.96 -8.85 -4.91
N SER A 82 1.36 -10.13 -5.04
CA SER A 82 1.40 -11.10 -3.94
C SER A 82 2.38 -12.23 -4.26
N GLU A 83 3.06 -12.72 -3.23
CA GLU A 83 3.97 -13.86 -3.34
C GLU A 83 3.27 -15.21 -3.12
N ASN A 84 2.00 -15.21 -2.76
CA ASN A 84 1.30 -16.42 -2.29
C ASN A 84 0.69 -17.25 -3.43
N ASP A 85 0.53 -16.71 -4.63
CA ASP A 85 0.00 -17.45 -5.78
C ASP A 85 0.71 -17.05 -7.09
N GLU A 86 0.76 -17.97 -8.04
CA GLU A 86 1.55 -17.86 -9.27
C GLU A 86 1.10 -16.71 -10.16
N LEU A 87 -0.21 -16.47 -10.27
CA LEU A 87 -0.76 -15.37 -11.06
C LEU A 87 -0.40 -14.01 -10.45
N SER A 88 -0.51 -13.88 -9.12
CA SER A 88 -0.14 -12.66 -8.42
C SER A 88 1.36 -12.37 -8.43
N ARG A 89 2.21 -13.42 -8.51
CA ARG A 89 3.67 -13.28 -8.68
C ARG A 89 4.03 -12.64 -10.01
N ILE A 90 3.27 -12.98 -11.05
CA ILE A 90 3.48 -12.44 -12.40
C ILE A 90 2.91 -11.02 -12.49
N ALA A 91 1.79 -10.75 -11.82
CA ALA A 91 1.14 -9.45 -11.83
C ALA A 91 1.95 -8.40 -11.06
N MET A 92 2.88 -7.71 -11.75
CA MET A 92 3.54 -6.55 -11.15
C MET A 92 2.62 -5.32 -11.17
N ILE A 93 2.61 -4.55 -10.10
CA ILE A 93 1.87 -3.30 -9.98
C ILE A 93 2.81 -2.13 -9.68
N PRO A 94 2.48 -0.92 -10.15
CA PRO A 94 3.24 0.27 -9.79
C PRO A 94 2.98 0.62 -8.32
N VAL A 95 4.07 0.90 -7.60
CA VAL A 95 4.03 1.31 -6.19
C VAL A 95 5.02 2.44 -5.93
N ILE A 96 4.71 3.31 -4.97
CA ILE A 96 5.69 4.23 -4.39
C ILE A 96 6.54 3.41 -3.41
N LYS A 97 7.85 3.33 -3.67
CA LYS A 97 8.80 2.63 -2.79
C LYS A 97 9.03 3.44 -1.51
N MET A 98 9.10 2.75 -0.38
CA MET A 98 9.43 3.40 0.90
C MET A 98 10.95 3.63 1.00
N LYS A 99 11.33 4.70 1.70
CA LYS A 99 12.72 4.93 2.16
C LYS A 99 12.97 4.06 3.38
N ASP A 100 14.22 3.64 3.56
CA ASP A 100 14.69 2.95 4.78
C ASP A 100 13.80 1.76 5.16
N SER A 101 13.45 0.94 4.16
CA SER A 101 12.56 -0.21 4.37
C SER A 101 13.27 -1.31 5.16
N ASP A 102 12.59 -1.86 6.16
CA ASP A 102 13.03 -3.04 6.89
C ASP A 102 12.89 -4.32 6.04
N GLU A 103 13.28 -5.45 6.62
CA GLU A 103 13.16 -6.79 6.00
C GLU A 103 11.71 -7.16 5.64
N ASN A 104 10.72 -6.53 6.29
CA ASN A 104 9.30 -6.73 6.05
C ASN A 104 8.76 -5.75 4.99
N GLY A 105 9.62 -4.94 4.36
CA GLY A 105 9.26 -3.96 3.36
C GLY A 105 8.54 -2.72 3.92
N ARG A 106 8.61 -2.49 5.24
CA ARG A 106 8.02 -1.33 5.90
C ARG A 106 9.05 -0.24 6.07
N GLY A 107 8.70 1.00 5.71
CA GLY A 107 9.60 2.13 5.83
C GLY A 107 8.87 3.47 5.84
N THR A 108 9.59 4.54 5.56
CA THR A 108 9.06 5.91 5.54
C THR A 108 8.68 6.33 4.11
N CYS A 109 7.51 6.92 3.95
CA CYS A 109 7.05 7.45 2.66
C CYS A 109 8.04 8.52 2.15
N PRO A 110 8.51 8.43 0.89
CA PRO A 110 9.51 9.35 0.38
C PRO A 110 9.05 10.80 0.32
N PHE A 111 7.73 11.03 0.28
CA PHE A 111 7.11 12.35 0.24
C PHE A 111 6.75 12.91 1.62
N TYR A 112 7.06 12.18 2.70
CA TYR A 112 6.89 12.71 4.04
C TYR A 112 8.09 13.55 4.41
N ASP A 113 7.82 14.79 4.84
CA ASP A 113 8.77 15.68 5.48
C ASP A 113 8.64 15.51 6.99
N GLU A 114 9.68 14.95 7.62
CA GLU A 114 9.68 14.67 9.05
C GLU A 114 9.76 15.94 9.91
N GLU A 115 10.48 16.96 9.43
CA GLU A 115 10.69 18.22 10.15
C GLU A 115 9.38 18.99 10.25
N ASN A 116 8.69 19.14 9.12
CA ASN A 116 7.44 19.91 9.03
C ASN A 116 6.17 19.06 9.20
N LYS A 117 6.33 17.73 9.34
CA LYS A 117 5.24 16.74 9.45
C LYS A 117 4.21 16.85 8.33
N VAL A 118 4.65 17.17 7.12
CA VAL A 118 3.81 17.43 5.95
C VAL A 118 4.07 16.42 4.84
N CYS A 119 3.05 16.15 4.02
CA CYS A 119 3.22 15.39 2.79
C CYS A 119 3.48 16.36 1.63
N ASN A 120 4.63 16.23 0.98
CA ASN A 120 5.04 17.10 -0.13
C ASN A 120 4.17 16.95 -1.38
N ILE A 121 3.38 15.88 -1.47
CA ILE A 121 2.39 15.66 -2.54
C ILE A 121 0.95 15.69 -2.04
N TYR A 122 0.66 16.36 -0.90
CA TYR A 122 -0.68 16.41 -0.32
C TYR A 122 -1.75 16.91 -1.31
N PHE A 123 -1.38 17.84 -2.19
CA PHE A 123 -2.26 18.38 -3.23
C PHE A 123 -2.62 17.36 -4.34
N THR A 124 -1.82 16.30 -4.50
CA THR A 124 -2.01 15.27 -5.53
C THR A 124 -1.83 13.86 -4.98
N LEU A 125 -2.34 13.62 -3.77
CA LEU A 125 -2.28 12.30 -3.15
C LEU A 125 -2.82 11.19 -4.07
N PRO A 126 -2.16 10.02 -4.10
CA PRO A 126 -2.73 8.85 -4.77
C PRO A 126 -4.06 8.47 -4.13
N VAL A 127 -4.93 7.80 -4.88
CA VAL A 127 -6.28 7.44 -4.42
C VAL A 127 -6.23 6.59 -3.15
N PHE A 128 -5.22 5.73 -3.03
CA PHE A 128 -4.97 4.90 -1.84
C PHE A 128 -4.77 5.74 -0.58
N CYS A 129 -3.95 6.80 -0.65
CA CYS A 129 -3.71 7.69 0.50
C CYS A 129 -4.95 8.52 0.85
N LYS A 130 -5.77 8.90 -0.13
CA LYS A 130 -7.05 9.61 0.09
C LYS A 130 -8.10 8.74 0.78
N THR A 131 -8.00 7.43 0.61
CA THR A 131 -8.93 6.44 1.18
C THR A 131 -8.72 6.23 2.68
N PHE A 132 -7.53 6.54 3.19
CA PHE A 132 -7.19 6.29 4.59
C PHE A 132 -8.08 7.13 5.56
N PRO A 133 -8.61 6.54 6.64
CA PRO A 133 -8.46 5.16 7.09
C PRO A 133 -9.62 4.24 6.69
N LEU A 134 -10.61 4.71 5.91
CA LEU A 134 -11.80 3.95 5.55
C LEU A 134 -11.61 3.26 4.20
N SER A 135 -11.38 1.94 4.20
CA SER A 135 -11.16 1.14 2.99
C SER A 135 -12.38 0.30 2.60
N TYR A 136 -12.40 -0.19 1.36
CA TYR A 136 -13.43 -1.08 0.83
C TYR A 136 -12.78 -2.30 0.18
N ASN A 137 -13.31 -3.49 0.44
CA ASN A 137 -12.74 -4.75 -0.06
C ASN A 137 -13.59 -5.41 -1.16
N GLY A 138 -14.47 -4.67 -1.83
CA GLY A 138 -15.42 -5.22 -2.80
C GLY A 138 -16.71 -5.77 -2.16
N LYS A 139 -16.79 -5.85 -0.83
CA LYS A 139 -17.97 -6.34 -0.11
C LYS A 139 -18.43 -5.41 1.01
N LYS A 140 -17.49 -4.95 1.84
CA LYS A 140 -17.78 -4.11 3.01
C LYS A 140 -16.72 -3.04 3.21
N PHE A 141 -17.13 -1.98 3.86
CA PHE A 141 -16.21 -0.97 4.37
C PHE A 141 -15.56 -1.45 5.67
N TYR A 142 -14.30 -1.08 5.88
CA TYR A 142 -13.53 -1.39 7.07
C TYR A 142 -12.50 -0.30 7.36
N ILE A 143 -11.97 -0.27 8.58
CA ILE A 143 -10.90 0.63 8.97
C ILE A 143 -9.57 -0.08 8.72
N SER A 144 -8.73 0.48 7.86
CA SER A 144 -7.43 -0.11 7.48
C SER A 144 -6.42 -0.04 8.61
N ASP A 145 -6.53 0.95 9.49
CA ASP A 145 -5.66 1.12 10.65
C ASP A 145 -6.43 1.79 11.80
N ASN A 146 -6.71 1.00 12.85
CA ASN A 146 -7.44 1.46 14.02
C ASN A 146 -6.58 2.34 14.95
N SER A 147 -5.26 2.37 14.76
CA SER A 147 -4.34 3.18 15.58
C SER A 147 -4.28 4.64 15.16
N CYS A 148 -4.94 5.01 14.04
CA CYS A 148 -4.91 6.37 13.54
C CYS A 148 -5.54 7.37 14.55
N PRO A 149 -4.79 8.40 14.98
CA PRO A 149 -5.24 9.36 15.99
C PRO A 149 -6.33 10.31 15.47
N GLY A 150 -6.52 10.37 14.15
CA GLY A 150 -7.62 11.09 13.51
C GLY A 150 -8.97 10.39 13.67
N ILE A 151 -9.00 9.10 14.05
CA ILE A 151 -10.24 8.38 14.32
C ILE A 151 -10.88 8.96 15.59
N GLY A 152 -12.19 9.21 15.52
CA GLY A 152 -12.94 9.85 16.60
C GLY A 152 -12.87 11.38 16.58
N GLN A 153 -11.97 11.97 15.79
CA GLN A 153 -11.80 13.42 15.69
C GLN A 153 -12.79 14.06 14.71
N GLY A 154 -13.04 15.35 14.93
CA GLY A 154 -13.87 16.20 14.06
C GLY A 154 -15.35 15.81 14.01
N SER A 155 -16.06 16.45 13.07
CA SER A 155 -17.45 16.14 12.76
C SER A 155 -17.53 15.21 11.54
N MET A 156 -18.49 14.27 11.60
CA MET A 156 -18.78 13.36 10.49
C MET A 156 -20.23 13.55 10.05
N THR A 157 -20.41 14.33 8.99
CA THR A 157 -21.71 14.50 8.33
C THR A 157 -22.02 13.31 7.44
N LYS A 158 -23.28 13.20 6.97
CA LYS A 158 -23.67 12.12 6.05
C LYS A 158 -22.95 12.28 4.70
N GLU A 159 -22.74 13.51 4.28
CA GLU A 159 -22.11 13.90 3.03
C GLU A 159 -20.63 13.55 3.06
N LYS A 160 -19.91 13.91 4.14
CA LYS A 160 -18.50 13.54 4.33
C LYS A 160 -18.32 12.02 4.38
N LEU A 161 -19.21 11.31 5.07
CA LEU A 161 -19.17 9.85 5.10
C LEU A 161 -19.44 9.23 3.73
N LYS A 162 -20.34 9.82 2.94
CA LYS A 162 -20.63 9.38 1.57
C LYS A 162 -19.40 9.58 0.68
N GLU A 163 -18.77 10.75 0.73
CA GLU A 163 -17.55 11.05 -0.02
C GLU A 163 -16.41 10.07 0.32
N MET A 164 -16.16 9.81 1.61
CA MET A 164 -15.14 8.83 2.02
C MET A 164 -15.43 7.42 1.48
N ARG A 165 -16.70 7.01 1.44
CA ARG A 165 -17.10 5.71 0.87
C ARG A 165 -16.91 5.65 -0.63
N GLU A 166 -17.23 6.73 -1.35
CA GLU A 166 -17.04 6.84 -2.79
C GLU A 166 -15.55 6.76 -3.14
N ILE A 167 -14.70 7.45 -2.39
CA ILE A 167 -13.24 7.37 -2.57
C ILE A 167 -12.73 5.95 -2.31
N ALA A 168 -13.23 5.26 -1.28
CA ALA A 168 -12.83 3.90 -0.96
C ALA A 168 -13.27 2.87 -2.02
N ILE A 169 -14.48 3.01 -2.55
CA ILE A 169 -14.96 2.19 -3.67
C ILE A 169 -14.10 2.46 -4.91
N ARG A 170 -13.79 3.74 -5.17
CA ARG A 170 -12.95 4.14 -6.30
C ARG A 170 -11.56 3.53 -6.19
N ASP A 171 -10.89 3.63 -5.05
CA ASP A 171 -9.57 2.99 -4.82
C ASP A 171 -9.62 1.49 -5.14
N TYR A 172 -10.62 0.77 -4.60
CA TYR A 172 -10.77 -0.66 -4.86
C TYR A 172 -10.92 -0.97 -6.36
N ASN A 173 -11.78 -0.23 -7.05
CA ASN A 173 -12.04 -0.44 -8.47
C ASN A 173 -10.83 -0.10 -9.34
N GLU A 174 -10.20 1.05 -9.11
CA GLU A 174 -9.03 1.51 -9.88
C GLU A 174 -7.83 0.58 -9.66
N ARG A 175 -7.59 0.14 -8.41
CA ARG A 175 -6.53 -0.85 -8.13
C ARG A 175 -6.80 -2.18 -8.81
N THR A 176 -8.04 -2.66 -8.76
CA THR A 176 -8.43 -3.92 -9.43
C THR A 176 -8.23 -3.81 -10.94
N ALA A 177 -8.70 -2.72 -11.54
CA ALA A 177 -8.52 -2.46 -12.97
C ALA A 177 -7.03 -2.36 -13.34
N THR A 178 -6.23 -1.63 -12.55
CA THR A 178 -4.79 -1.50 -12.74
C THR A 178 -4.11 -2.86 -12.69
N THR A 179 -4.34 -3.66 -11.64
CA THR A 179 -3.74 -5.00 -11.52
C THR A 179 -4.08 -5.89 -12.71
N LEU A 180 -5.35 -5.94 -13.12
CA LEU A 180 -5.78 -6.80 -14.23
C LEU A 180 -5.19 -6.37 -15.57
N ALA A 181 -5.09 -5.06 -15.83
CA ALA A 181 -4.54 -4.55 -17.08
C ALA A 181 -2.99 -4.57 -17.11
N MET A 182 -2.31 -4.56 -15.96
CA MET A 182 -0.85 -4.69 -15.91
C MET A 182 -0.36 -6.03 -16.47
N ILE A 183 -1.11 -7.13 -16.31
CA ILE A 183 -0.73 -8.46 -16.80
C ILE A 183 -0.52 -8.48 -18.33
N PRO A 184 -1.52 -8.14 -19.18
CA PRO A 184 -1.31 -8.10 -20.62
C PRO A 184 -0.31 -7.01 -21.04
N VAL A 185 -0.28 -5.86 -20.36
CA VAL A 185 0.68 -4.78 -20.64
C VAL A 185 2.12 -5.28 -20.44
N GLN A 186 2.40 -6.00 -19.36
CA GLN A 186 3.70 -6.64 -19.14
C GLN A 186 4.04 -7.65 -20.22
N GLY A 187 3.08 -8.48 -20.63
CA GLY A 187 3.26 -9.42 -21.73
C GLY A 187 3.68 -8.72 -23.04
N LEU A 188 3.08 -7.57 -23.35
CA LEU A 188 3.47 -6.75 -24.50
C LEU A 188 4.88 -6.18 -24.37
N PHE A 189 5.25 -5.66 -23.19
CA PHE A 189 6.60 -5.16 -22.95
C PHE A 189 7.67 -6.25 -23.03
N ILE A 190 7.42 -7.43 -22.44
CA ILE A 190 8.31 -8.58 -22.50
C ILE A 190 8.49 -9.02 -23.95
N ARG A 191 7.38 -9.16 -24.70
CA ARG A 191 7.43 -9.52 -26.12
C ARG A 191 8.24 -8.51 -26.93
N HIS A 192 7.98 -7.21 -26.77
CA HIS A 192 8.72 -6.16 -27.45
C HIS A 192 10.22 -6.24 -27.14
N PHE A 193 10.58 -6.38 -25.86
CA PHE A 193 11.97 -6.49 -25.45
C PHE A 193 12.66 -7.75 -26.01
N MET A 194 11.97 -8.89 -26.04
CA MET A 194 12.48 -10.13 -26.64
C MET A 194 12.72 -9.96 -28.15
N GLU A 195 11.77 -9.35 -28.87
CA GLU A 195 11.91 -9.07 -30.30
C GLU A 195 13.10 -8.13 -30.59
N GLU A 196 13.28 -7.08 -29.80
CA GLU A 196 14.43 -6.16 -29.94
C GLU A 196 15.76 -6.82 -29.56
N THR A 197 15.76 -7.69 -28.55
CA THR A 197 16.96 -8.47 -28.15
C THR A 197 17.37 -9.41 -29.28
N GLN A 198 16.43 -10.10 -29.92
CA GLN A 198 16.69 -10.99 -31.06
C GLN A 198 17.26 -10.21 -32.26
N LYS A 199 16.63 -9.10 -32.65
CA LYS A 199 17.13 -8.25 -33.74
C LYS A 199 18.54 -7.72 -33.47
N THR A 200 18.83 -7.36 -32.22
CA THR A 200 20.17 -6.90 -31.81
C THR A 200 21.17 -8.05 -31.88
N ALA A 201 20.80 -9.25 -31.42
CA ALA A 201 21.65 -10.44 -31.49
C ALA A 201 21.96 -10.91 -32.92
N GLU A 202 21.05 -10.66 -33.87
CA GLU A 202 21.26 -10.89 -35.31
C GLU A 202 22.19 -9.84 -35.95
N ARG A 203 22.24 -8.63 -35.38
CA ARG A 203 23.09 -7.51 -35.85
C ARG A 203 24.48 -7.48 -35.20
N LEU A 204 24.75 -8.35 -34.23
CA LEU A 204 26.08 -8.49 -33.64
C LEU A 204 27.06 -9.00 -34.70
N SER A 205 28.23 -8.36 -34.79
CA SER A 205 29.33 -8.85 -35.62
C SER A 205 29.82 -10.22 -35.11
N GLU A 206 30.41 -11.05 -35.97
CA GLU A 206 30.96 -12.36 -35.55
C GLU A 206 31.89 -12.23 -34.34
N LYS A 207 32.69 -11.15 -34.30
CA LYS A 207 33.60 -10.84 -33.18
C LYS A 207 32.89 -10.50 -31.87
N ASP A 208 31.72 -9.88 -31.93
CA ASP A 208 30.94 -9.55 -30.73
C ASP A 208 30.14 -10.77 -30.23
N ARG A 209 29.75 -11.67 -31.13
CA ARG A 209 29.18 -12.99 -30.79
C ARG A 209 30.18 -13.88 -30.06
N GLU A 210 31.41 -13.97 -30.57
CA GLU A 210 32.48 -14.75 -29.94
C GLU A 210 32.80 -14.25 -28.53
N LYS A 211 32.88 -12.92 -28.33
CA LYS A 211 33.06 -12.33 -26.99
C LYS A 211 31.89 -12.63 -26.05
N LEU A 212 30.65 -12.61 -26.56
CA LEU A 212 29.47 -12.92 -25.78
C LEU A 212 29.46 -14.40 -25.35
N ASP A 213 29.82 -15.30 -26.26
CA ASP A 213 29.94 -16.75 -25.99
C ASP A 213 31.08 -17.06 -24.99
N GLU A 214 32.20 -16.34 -25.09
CA GLU A 214 33.30 -16.44 -24.13
C GLU A 214 32.88 -15.98 -22.72
N LEU A 215 32.12 -14.88 -22.62
CA LEU A 215 31.58 -14.37 -21.36
C LEU A 215 30.54 -15.33 -20.76
N ILE A 216 29.64 -15.89 -21.57
CA ILE A 216 28.64 -16.87 -21.13
C ILE A 216 29.34 -18.13 -20.59
N LYS A 217 30.34 -18.67 -21.31
CA LYS A 217 31.14 -19.81 -20.85
C LYS A 217 31.85 -19.52 -19.53
N LYS A 218 32.48 -18.35 -19.38
CA LYS A 218 33.14 -17.95 -18.12
C LYS A 218 32.13 -17.84 -16.97
N SER A 219 30.93 -17.32 -17.21
CA SER A 219 29.90 -17.19 -16.19
C SER A 219 29.30 -18.54 -15.74
N GLN A 220 29.21 -19.52 -16.64
CA GLN A 220 28.72 -20.88 -16.34
C GLN A 220 29.77 -21.75 -15.64
N GLN A 221 31.06 -21.37 -15.73
CA GLN A 221 32.18 -22.05 -15.07
C GLN A 221 32.50 -21.46 -13.69
N ALA A 222 31.93 -20.32 -13.32
CA ALA A 222 32.04 -19.76 -11.98
C ALA A 222 31.06 -20.47 -11.04
N THR A 223 31.57 -21.37 -10.20
CA THR A 223 30.81 -21.95 -9.07
C THR A 223 30.40 -20.86 -8.06
N PRO A 224 29.20 -20.95 -7.45
CA PRO A 224 28.78 -19.98 -6.45
C PRO A 224 29.52 -20.23 -5.13
N GLY A 225 30.39 -19.29 -4.77
CA GLY A 225 30.94 -19.16 -3.41
C GLY A 225 32.45 -19.02 -3.33
N GLU A 226 32.96 -17.79 -3.45
CA GLU A 226 34.03 -17.24 -2.60
C GLU A 226 34.10 -15.71 -2.77
N PRO A 227 34.31 -14.94 -1.69
CA PRO A 227 34.24 -13.48 -1.74
C PRO A 227 35.52 -12.89 -2.35
N ALA A 228 35.38 -11.76 -3.03
CA ALA A 228 36.51 -10.97 -3.50
C ALA A 228 37.33 -10.45 -2.31
N VAL A 229 38.48 -11.09 -2.05
CA VAL A 229 39.50 -10.59 -1.13
C VAL A 229 40.34 -9.55 -1.86
N LYS A 230 40.61 -8.47 -1.11
CA LYS A 230 41.40 -7.29 -1.48
C LYS A 230 42.84 -7.67 -1.82
N ASP A 231 43.42 -7.01 -2.81
CA ASP A 231 44.88 -6.83 -2.91
C ASP A 231 45.21 -5.34 -3.08
N GLU A 232 45.50 -4.69 -1.95
CA GLU A 232 46.49 -3.64 -1.84
C GLU A 232 47.84 -4.35 -1.63
N LYS A 233 48.86 -4.13 -2.47
CA LYS A 233 49.94 -3.14 -2.22
C LYS A 233 51.26 -3.43 -2.97
N THR A 234 51.83 -2.32 -3.46
CA THR A 234 53.26 -1.95 -3.58
C THR A 234 54.21 -2.69 -4.52
N GLU A 235 54.78 -1.91 -5.45
CA GLU A 235 56.23 -1.91 -5.68
C GLU A 235 56.77 -0.48 -5.46
N GLU A 236 57.65 -0.36 -4.47
CA GLU A 236 58.63 0.73 -4.34
C GLU A 236 59.79 0.48 -5.30
N MET A 237 60.32 1.53 -5.93
CA MET A 237 61.77 1.70 -6.00
C MET A 237 62.14 3.15 -6.29
N GLY A 238 62.84 3.77 -5.33
CA GLY A 238 63.27 5.15 -5.39
C GLY A 238 64.57 5.36 -6.18
N SER A 239 64.88 6.63 -6.43
CA SER A 239 66.24 7.14 -6.64
C SER A 239 66.30 8.62 -6.24
N LYS A 240 67.30 8.94 -5.43
CA LYS A 240 67.69 10.24 -4.87
C LYS A 240 68.07 11.28 -5.94
N GLU A 241 67.92 12.56 -5.60
CA GLU A 241 68.96 13.62 -5.51
C GLU A 241 68.24 14.99 -5.41
N LYS A 242 68.31 15.69 -4.27
CA LYS A 242 69.34 16.63 -3.77
C LYS A 242 69.23 18.07 -4.32
N ASP A 243 69.15 18.97 -3.34
CA ASP A 243 69.75 20.31 -3.26
C ASP A 243 69.10 21.56 -3.91
N GLU A 244 68.87 22.53 -3.01
CA GLU A 244 69.07 23.98 -3.12
C GLU A 244 68.20 24.83 -4.08
N SER A 245 67.19 25.51 -3.50
CA SER A 245 67.09 26.99 -3.33
C SER A 245 65.65 27.43 -3.06
#